data_AF-A0A7C4T606-F1
#
_entry.id   AF-A0A7C4T606-F1
#
_cell.length_a   1.000
_cell.length_b   1.000
_cell.length_c   1.000
_cell.angle_alpha   90.00
_cell.angle_beta   90.00
_cell.angle_gamma   90.00
#
_symmetry.space_group_name_H-M   'P 1'
#
loop_
_entity.id
_entity.type
_entity.pdbx_description
1 polymer ?
#
loop_
_entity_poly.entity_id
_entity_poly.type
_entity_poly.pdbx_seq_one_letter_code
_entity_poly.pdbx_strand_id
1 'polypeptide(L)' 'MAEGHHKDLWQHTSTILALIANVNRDPKKNRPFKPADFNPYLKKTSRPDAIVITSENISILRNAFLAERHT' A
#
# COMPACT_ATOMS: atom_id res chain seq x y z
N MET A 1 8.10 20.29 -16.52
CA MET A 1 6.94 19.71 -17.26
C MET A 1 7.10 18.22 -17.58
N ALA A 2 8.31 17.72 -17.90
CA ALA A 2 8.53 16.29 -18.25
C ALA A 2 8.14 15.28 -17.15
N GLU A 3 8.32 15.60 -15.87
CA GLU A 3 7.98 14.68 -14.77
C GLU A 3 6.47 14.46 -14.63
N GLY A 4 5.65 15.49 -14.87
CA GLY A 4 4.18 15.37 -14.84
C GLY A 4 3.67 14.44 -15.94
N HIS A 5 4.21 14.60 -17.15
CA HIS A 5 3.86 13.74 -18.29
C HIS A 5 4.19 12.27 -18.02
N HIS A 6 5.36 11.98 -17.44
CA HIS A 6 5.70 10.61 -17.04
C HIS A 6 4.74 10.06 -15.97
N LYS A 7 4.35 10.87 -14.98
CA LYS A 7 3.37 10.44 -13.96
C LYS A 7 2.03 10.08 -14.59
N ASP A 8 1.52 10.90 -15.51
CA ASP A 8 0.24 10.65 -16.20
C ASP A 8 0.28 9.39 -17.07
N LEU A 9 1.37 9.18 -17.82
CA LEU A 9 1.57 7.96 -18.59
C LEU A 9 1.58 6.72 -17.70
N TRP A 10 2.24 6.80 -16.54
CA TRP A 10 2.26 5.70 -15.58
C TRP A 10 0.90 5.48 -14.90
N GLN A 11 0.09 6.51 -14.66
CA GLN A 11 -1.29 6.35 -14.19
C GLN A 11 -2.11 5.52 -15.18
N HIS A 12 -2.08 5.88 -16.46
CA HIS A 12 -2.77 5.12 -17.51
C HIS A 12 -2.26 3.69 -17.61
N THR A 13 -0.94 3.50 -17.73
CA THR A 13 -0.30 2.19 -17.90
C THR A 13 -0.61 1.27 -16.72
N SER A 14 -0.52 1.77 -15.49
CA SER A 14 -0.82 0.99 -14.28
C SER A 14 -2.28 0.52 -14.21
N THR A 15 -3.21 1.29 -14.77
CA THR A 15 -4.64 0.93 -14.79
C THR A 15 -4.90 -0.23 -15.75
N ILE A 16 -4.27 -0.22 -16.92
CA ILE A 16 -4.34 -1.32 -17.90
C ILE A 16 -3.71 -2.59 -17.32
N LEU A 17 -2.53 -2.49 -16.71
CA LEU A 17 -1.87 -3.64 -16.09
C LEU A 17 -2.73 -4.26 -14.97
N ALA A 18 -3.36 -3.43 -14.13
CA ALA A 18 -4.27 -3.91 -13.10
C ALA A 18 -5.51 -4.59 -13.68
N LEU A 19 -6.08 -4.07 -14.78
CA LEU A 19 -7.19 -4.72 -15.47
C LEU A 19 -6.78 -6.11 -15.99
N ILE A 20 -5.69 -6.19 -16.75
CA ILE A 20 -5.20 -7.44 -17.33
C ILE A 20 -4.89 -8.47 -16.24
N ALA A 21 -4.19 -8.05 -15.18
CA ALA A 21 -3.87 -8.93 -14.06
C ALA A 21 -5.14 -9.45 -13.36
N ASN A 22 -6.15 -8.60 -13.17
CA ASN A 22 -7.41 -9.01 -12.55
C ASN A 22 -8.27 -9.91 -13.44
N VAL A 23 -8.24 -9.73 -14.75
CA VAL A 23 -8.94 -10.64 -15.69
C VAL A 23 -8.36 -12.05 -15.61
N ASN A 24 -7.04 -12.16 -15.43
CA ASN A 24 -6.34 -13.44 -15.40
C ASN A 24 -6.15 -14.02 -13.97
N ARG A 25 -6.60 -13.33 -12.91
CA ARG A 25 -6.42 -13.83 -11.53
C ARG A 25 -7.51 -14.84 -11.17
N ASP A 26 -7.13 -15.84 -10.38
CA ASP A 26 -8.10 -16.66 -9.65
C ASP A 26 -8.66 -15.88 -8.46
N PRO A 27 -9.97 -15.58 -8.42
CA PRO A 27 -10.56 -14.76 -7.38
C PRO A 27 -10.57 -15.42 -6.00
N LYS A 28 -10.38 -16.74 -5.90
CA LYS A 28 -10.36 -17.49 -4.64
C LYS A 28 -8.98 -17.55 -4.00
N LYS A 29 -7.92 -17.42 -4.81
CA LYS A 29 -6.53 -17.56 -4.34
C LYS A 29 -5.87 -16.23 -4.00
N ASN A 30 -6.16 -15.19 -4.77
CA ASN A 30 -5.44 -13.92 -4.68
C ASN A 30 -6.40 -12.73 -4.54
N ARG A 31 -5.96 -11.72 -3.78
CA ARG A 31 -6.65 -10.43 -3.69
C ARG A 31 -6.73 -9.74 -5.08
N PRO A 32 -7.69 -8.84 -5.31
CA PRO A 32 -7.67 -7.98 -6.49
C PRO A 32 -6.41 -7.11 -6.53
N PHE A 33 -5.80 -7.03 -7.71
CA PHE A 33 -4.68 -6.12 -7.97
C PHE A 33 -5.19 -4.69 -8.15
N LYS A 34 -4.44 -3.72 -7.64
CA LYS A 34 -4.74 -2.28 -7.77
C LYS A 34 -3.69 -1.62 -8.67
N PRO A 35 -4.00 -0.47 -9.32
CA PRO A 35 -2.99 0.28 -10.08
C PRO A 35 -1.74 0.63 -9.25
N ALA A 36 -1.90 0.87 -7.94
CA ALA A 36 -0.80 1.13 -7.01
C ALA A 36 0.16 -0.06 -6.79
N ASP A 37 -0.23 -1.28 -7.14
CA ASP A 37 0.69 -2.43 -7.11
C ASP A 37 1.74 -2.34 -8.25
N PHE A 38 1.44 -1.62 -9.34
CA PHE A 38 2.29 -1.50 -10.53
C PHE A 38 2.92 -0.12 -10.73
N ASN A 39 2.26 0.95 -10.30
CA ASN A 39 2.73 2.31 -10.52
C ASN A 39 3.84 2.70 -9.52
N PRO A 40 5.06 3.04 -9.99
CA PRO A 40 6.18 3.39 -9.10
C PRO A 40 5.96 4.70 -8.33
N TYR A 41 5.07 5.58 -8.82
CA TYR A 41 4.78 6.86 -8.19
C TYR A 41 3.67 6.78 -7.13
N LEU A 42 2.96 5.65 -7.03
CA LEU A 42 1.91 5.45 -6.03
C LEU A 42 2.49 4.75 -4.79
N LYS A 43 2.16 5.27 -3.61
CA LYS A 43 2.54 4.61 -2.35
C LYS A 43 1.74 3.31 -2.19
N LYS A 44 2.43 2.21 -1.88
CA LYS A 44 1.85 0.86 -1.72
C LYS A 44 0.97 0.67 -0.48
N THR A 45 0.81 1.69 0.37
CA THR A 45 0.00 1.52 1.58
C THR A 45 -1.48 1.60 1.24
N SER A 46 -2.23 0.53 1.55
CA SER A 46 -3.70 0.54 1.45
C SER A 46 -4.36 1.33 2.58
N ARG A 47 -3.58 1.86 3.53
CA ARG A 47 -4.04 2.71 4.63
C ARG A 47 -3.01 3.81 4.87
N PRO A 48 -3.26 5.05 4.41
CA PRO A 48 -2.34 6.16 4.64
C PRO A 48 -2.09 6.41 6.14
N ASP A 49 -3.07 6.06 6.99
CA ASP A 49 -3.00 6.23 8.45
C ASP A 49 -2.51 4.99 9.21
N ALA A 50 -2.15 3.89 8.53
CA ALA A 50 -1.62 2.73 9.22
C ALA A 50 -0.16 2.95 9.60
N ILE A 51 0.11 2.95 10.90
CA ILE A 51 1.47 2.89 11.44
C ILE A 51 2.06 1.52 11.08
N VAL A 52 3.07 1.50 10.21
CA VAL A 52 3.81 0.28 9.87
C VAL A 52 4.64 -0.12 11.09
N ILE A 53 4.38 -1.29 11.66
CA ILE A 53 5.13 -1.78 12.82
C ILE A 53 6.54 -2.17 12.37
N THR A 54 7.55 -1.54 12.95
CA THR A 54 8.98 -1.85 12.80
C THR A 54 9.53 -2.34 14.13
N SER A 55 10.70 -3.00 14.11
CA SER A 55 11.37 -3.44 15.34
C SER A 55 11.65 -2.30 16.32
N GLU A 56 11.78 -1.08 15.81
CA GLU A 56 12.02 0.12 16.61
C GLU A 56 10.74 0.60 17.31
N ASN A 57 9.61 0.66 16.59
CA ASN A 57 8.37 1.24 17.12
C ASN A 57 7.50 0.26 17.93
N ILE A 58 7.73 -1.05 17.82
CA ILE A 58 6.96 -2.05 18.56
C ILE A 58 7.16 -1.94 20.08
N SER A 59 8.32 -1.43 20.50
CA SER A 59 8.64 -1.15 21.90
C SER A 59 7.74 -0.06 22.51
N ILE A 60 7.39 0.96 21.72
CA ILE A 60 6.50 2.07 22.12
C ILE A 60 5.09 1.55 22.39
N LEU A 61 4.58 0.70 21.49
CA LEU A 61 3.25 0.09 21.65
C LEU A 61 3.23 -0.84 22.88
N ARG A 62 4.29 -1.64 23.08
CA ARG A 62 4.40 -2.50 24.27
C ARG A 62 4.33 -1.67 25.55
N ASN A 63 5.07 -0.57 25.63
CA ASN A 63 5.05 0.30 26.81
C ASN A 63 3.69 1.00 26.99
N ALA A 64 3.06 1.48 25.92
CA ALA A 64 1.75 2.14 25.99
C ALA A 64 0.61 1.21 26.44
N PHE A 65 0.67 -0.08 26.08
CA PHE A 65 -0.39 -1.04 26.39
C PHE A 65 -0.13 -1.89 27.64
N LEU A 66 1.13 -2.00 28.10
CA LEU A 66 1.50 -2.78 29.30
C LEU A 66 1.93 -1.92 30.50
N ALA A 67 2.12 -0.60 30.34
CA ALA A 67 2.29 0.27 31.49
C ALA A 67 0.99 0.27 32.31
N GLU A 68 1.12 -0.23 33.54
CA GLU A 68 0.05 -0.50 34.49
C GLU A 68 -0.88 0.70 34.67
N ARG A 69 -2.18 0.40 34.90
CA ARG A 69 -3.17 1.36 35.38
C ARG A 69 -2.60 2.10 36.59
N HIS A 70 -2.14 3.33 36.38
CA HIS A 70 -1.96 4.30 37.46
C HIS A 70 -3.37 4.65 37.96
N THR A 71 -3.77 3.98 39.04
CA THR A 71 -4.74 4.50 40.02
C THR A 71 -4.19 5.76 40.69
#